data_AF-A0A9Q0TSJ4-F1
#
_entry.id   AF-A0A9Q0TSJ4-F1
#
_cell.length_a   1.000
_cell.length_b   1.000
_cell.length_c   1.000
_cell.angle_alpha   90.00
_cell.angle_beta   90.00
_cell.angle_gamma   90.00
#
_symmetry.space_group_name_H-M   'P 1'
#
loop_
_entity.id
_entity.type
_entity.pdbx_description
1 polymer ?
#
loop_
_entity_poly.entity_id
_entity_poly.type
_entity_poly.pdbx_seq_one_letter_code
_entity_poly.pdbx_strand_id
1 'polypeptide(L)'
;MKVHETRSQAHAPSDESRIMTRKQKVGQSKVHEGEQSQKKKAKNGKDQNDSTNGKSEDKIAKEYEEFCKVIEEHLSVEQMREILDMDEQDSSSGSDGVVTTKCQDVLFFGPLDKCPLCSSNLEFDGKRYSCKGFYSEWSSCTFKTRAPSRKEEPLKLPDSVLNSSVAELLKKHQDPSRRPCQGAPIKHLAGIVVSLSGRLSRTHQYLKREIEKHGGKVSSSVEGITCLVVSPTERERSGSTKLANAL
;
A
#
# COMPACT_ATOMS: atom_id res chain seq x y z
N MET A 1 -17.04 23.72 -45.67
CA MET A 1 -16.14 24.36 -44.69
C MET A 1 -14.78 23.70 -44.81
N LYS A 2 -13.77 24.43 -45.30
CA LYS A 2 -12.38 23.98 -45.43
C LYS A 2 -11.53 25.11 -44.86
N VAL A 3 -10.89 24.85 -43.72
CA VAL A 3 -10.03 25.78 -43.00
C VAL A 3 -8.60 25.61 -43.50
N HIS A 4 -7.96 26.70 -43.91
CA HIS A 4 -6.52 26.79 -44.16
C HIS A 4 -5.90 27.74 -43.14
N GLU A 5 -4.77 27.29 -42.60
CA GLU A 5 -3.91 27.96 -41.63
C GLU A 5 -3.47 29.36 -42.06
N THR A 6 -3.19 30.22 -41.07
CA THR A 6 -2.36 31.41 -41.28
C THR A 6 -1.34 31.53 -40.14
N ARG A 7 -0.09 31.33 -40.54
CA ARG A 7 1.18 31.67 -39.88
C ARG A 7 1.23 33.18 -39.60
N SER A 8 1.80 33.58 -38.46
CA SER A 8 2.18 34.99 -38.24
C SER A 8 3.51 35.10 -37.52
N GLN A 9 4.35 35.96 -38.09
CA GLN A 9 5.71 36.32 -37.71
C GLN A 9 5.73 37.37 -36.59
N ALA A 10 6.90 37.48 -35.95
CA ALA A 10 7.27 38.41 -34.90
C ALA A 10 7.37 39.88 -35.36
N HIS A 11 7.17 40.81 -34.41
CA HIS A 11 7.83 42.12 -34.37
C HIS A 11 7.96 42.59 -32.90
N ALA A 12 9.17 43.02 -32.54
CA ALA A 12 9.45 43.95 -31.43
C ALA A 12 9.62 45.38 -32.03
N PRO A 13 9.54 46.46 -31.23
CA PRO A 13 10.79 47.03 -30.71
C PRO A 13 10.75 47.69 -29.30
N SER A 14 11.98 47.79 -28.77
CA SER A 14 12.60 48.62 -27.71
C SER A 14 11.86 49.82 -27.08
N ASP A 15 12.03 50.00 -25.76
CA ASP A 15 12.79 51.16 -25.23
C ASP A 15 13.31 50.96 -23.78
N GLU A 16 14.48 51.54 -23.51
CA GLU A 16 15.29 51.43 -22.28
C GLU A 16 14.82 52.35 -21.13
N SER A 17 15.11 51.98 -19.87
CA SER A 17 16.15 52.66 -19.07
C SER A 17 16.08 52.42 -17.54
N ARG A 18 17.30 52.39 -16.97
CA ARG A 18 17.72 52.60 -15.57
C ARG A 18 18.05 51.39 -14.69
N ILE A 19 19.33 51.03 -14.83
CA ILE A 19 20.22 50.43 -13.81
C ILE A 19 20.49 51.47 -12.71
N MET A 20 20.47 51.06 -11.43
CA MET A 20 21.37 51.61 -10.41
C MET A 20 21.88 50.51 -9.48
N THR A 21 23.18 50.27 -9.60
CA THR A 21 24.06 49.53 -8.70
C THR A 21 24.47 50.40 -7.51
N ARG A 22 24.52 49.84 -6.29
CA ARG A 22 25.44 50.33 -5.25
C ARG A 22 25.93 49.19 -4.36
N LYS A 23 27.25 49.00 -4.37
CA LYS A 23 28.06 48.06 -3.59
C LYS A 23 28.61 48.75 -2.33
N GLN A 24 29.12 47.93 -1.40
CA GLN A 24 29.95 48.21 -0.20
C GLN A 24 29.17 48.24 1.13
N LYS A 25 29.61 47.65 2.26
CA LYS A 25 30.88 47.00 2.66
C LYS A 25 30.71 46.29 4.02
N VAL A 26 31.48 45.22 4.19
CA VAL A 26 32.00 44.54 5.41
C VAL A 26 31.56 45.03 6.80
N GLY A 27 31.19 44.06 7.65
CA GLY A 27 31.29 44.13 9.11
C GLY A 27 31.02 42.77 9.78
N GLN A 28 32.06 42.10 10.27
CA GLN A 28 31.96 40.94 11.17
C GLN A 28 31.50 41.40 12.56
N SER A 29 30.68 40.61 13.25
CA SER A 29 30.70 40.43 14.72
C SER A 29 29.90 39.18 15.12
N LYS A 30 30.59 38.24 15.78
CA LYS A 30 30.04 37.12 16.57
C LYS A 30 29.66 37.64 17.96
N VAL A 31 28.48 37.30 18.49
CA VAL A 31 28.15 37.00 19.92
C VAL A 31 26.78 36.26 19.88
N HIS A 32 26.66 34.96 20.18
CA HIS A 32 26.47 34.27 21.48
C HIS A 32 25.17 34.54 22.27
N GLU A 33 24.43 33.43 22.46
CA GLU A 33 23.64 32.99 23.63
C GLU A 33 22.38 33.71 24.16
N GLY A 34 21.45 32.87 24.66
CA GLY A 34 20.42 33.17 25.68
C GLY A 34 19.00 33.36 25.13
N GLU A 35 18.12 32.35 25.10
CA GLU A 35 17.31 31.79 26.20
C GLU A 35 15.86 32.35 26.31
N GLN A 36 14.92 31.38 26.31
CA GLN A 36 13.63 31.31 27.03
C GLN A 36 12.48 32.32 26.79
N SER A 37 11.33 31.77 26.35
CA SER A 37 10.10 31.60 27.18
C SER A 37 8.91 31.21 26.29
N GLN A 38 8.41 29.98 26.39
CA GLN A 38 7.28 29.51 27.24
C GLN A 38 5.85 29.99 26.86
N LYS A 39 5.06 28.97 26.48
CA LYS A 39 3.62 28.68 26.79
C LYS A 39 2.50 29.52 26.15
N LYS A 40 1.62 28.80 25.43
CA LYS A 40 0.30 28.37 25.96
C LYS A 40 -0.38 27.27 25.11
N LYS A 41 -1.11 26.41 25.83
CA LYS A 41 -1.80 25.16 25.46
C LYS A 41 -3.20 25.39 24.87
N ALA A 42 -3.67 24.45 24.04
CA ALA A 42 -4.95 23.69 24.18
C ALA A 42 -5.07 22.72 22.97
N LYS A 43 -4.96 21.39 23.13
CA LYS A 43 -5.90 20.38 23.68
C LYS A 43 -6.99 19.93 22.68
N ASN A 44 -6.73 18.79 22.02
CA ASN A 44 -7.61 17.69 21.58
C ASN A 44 -6.97 17.04 20.34
N GLY A 45 -7.00 15.75 20.08
CA GLY A 45 -7.66 14.64 20.73
C GLY A 45 -6.81 13.37 20.56
N LYS A 46 -7.21 12.37 21.31
CA LYS A 46 -6.53 11.10 21.55
C LYS A 46 -6.79 10.15 20.37
N ASP A 47 -5.86 10.06 19.42
CA ASP A 47 -5.82 8.93 18.49
C ASP A 47 -5.05 7.78 19.15
N GLN A 48 -5.78 7.03 19.98
CA GLN A 48 -5.42 5.64 20.26
C GLN A 48 -5.98 4.80 19.12
N ASN A 49 -5.18 4.57 18.08
CA ASN A 49 -5.25 3.33 17.32
C ASN A 49 -3.92 3.08 16.60
N ASP A 50 -2.90 2.73 17.38
CA ASP A 50 -1.70 2.11 16.84
C ASP A 50 -1.55 0.72 17.44
N SER A 51 -2.50 -0.14 17.08
CA SER A 51 -2.31 -1.58 17.13
C SER A 51 -1.66 -2.00 15.81
N THR A 52 -0.53 -1.39 15.44
CA THR A 52 0.33 -1.96 14.39
C THR A 52 0.94 -3.23 14.96
N ASN A 53 0.18 -4.32 14.88
CA ASN A 53 0.72 -5.67 14.99
C ASN A 53 1.56 -5.93 13.74
N GLY A 54 2.69 -5.22 13.63
CA GLY A 54 3.73 -5.43 12.64
C GLY A 54 4.50 -6.69 12.99
N LYS A 55 3.82 -7.84 13.04
CA LYS A 55 4.50 -9.11 12.89
C LYS A 55 5.14 -9.08 11.49
N SER A 56 6.43 -9.37 11.43
CA SER A 56 7.11 -9.57 10.15
C SER A 56 6.33 -10.60 9.33
N GLU A 57 6.24 -10.41 8.02
CA GLU A 57 5.50 -11.32 7.12
C GLU A 57 5.90 -12.78 7.34
N ASP A 58 7.20 -13.03 7.63
CA ASP A 58 7.73 -14.35 7.98
C ASP A 58 7.13 -14.97 9.24
N LYS A 59 6.77 -14.17 10.26
CA LYS A 59 6.11 -14.67 11.48
C LYS A 59 4.68 -15.06 11.18
N ILE A 60 3.97 -14.26 10.39
CA ILE A 60 2.59 -14.55 9.98
C ILE A 60 2.56 -15.82 9.13
N ALA A 61 3.52 -15.99 8.21
CA ALA A 61 3.64 -17.18 7.38
C ALA A 61 3.85 -18.45 8.22
N LYS A 62 4.71 -18.40 9.24
CA LYS A 62 4.93 -19.53 10.16
C LYS A 62 3.70 -19.83 11.01
N GLU A 63 3.06 -18.79 11.55
CA GLU A 63 1.80 -18.94 12.30
C GLU A 63 0.70 -19.56 11.44
N TYR A 64 0.63 -19.19 10.16
CA TYR A 64 -0.31 -19.77 9.20
C TYR A 64 0.01 -21.23 8.90
N GLU A 65 1.27 -21.59 8.71
CA GLU A 65 1.67 -22.99 8.44
C GLU A 65 1.36 -23.91 9.64
N GLU A 66 1.67 -23.46 10.84
CA GLU A 66 1.33 -24.19 12.08
C GLU A 66 -0.19 -24.32 12.23
N PHE A 67 -0.94 -23.24 11.94
CA PHE A 67 -2.40 -23.25 11.94
C PHE A 67 -2.97 -24.26 10.95
N CYS A 68 -2.49 -24.29 9.69
CA CYS A 68 -2.95 -25.25 8.68
C CYS A 68 -2.81 -26.70 9.13
N LYS A 69 -1.67 -27.06 9.74
CA LYS A 69 -1.40 -28.41 10.25
C LYS A 69 -2.41 -28.81 11.32
N VAL A 70 -2.65 -27.93 12.29
CA VAL A 70 -3.61 -28.18 13.37
C VAL A 70 -5.03 -28.34 12.83
N ILE A 71 -5.42 -27.53 11.84
CA ILE A 71 -6.74 -27.62 11.19
C ILE A 71 -6.89 -28.94 10.42
N GLU A 72 -5.87 -29.38 9.68
CA GLU A 72 -5.90 -30.67 8.97
C GLU A 72 -5.99 -31.88 9.91
N GLU A 73 -5.38 -31.79 11.09
CA GLU A 73 -5.42 -32.86 12.09
C GLU A 73 -6.78 -32.96 12.82
N HIS A 74 -7.48 -31.84 13.00
CA HIS A 74 -8.66 -31.77 13.87
C HIS A 74 -10.00 -31.54 13.17
N LEU A 75 -10.01 -31.13 11.89
CA LEU A 75 -11.23 -30.90 11.13
C LEU A 75 -11.31 -31.85 9.95
N SER A 76 -12.47 -32.48 9.77
CA SER A 76 -12.76 -33.26 8.56
C SER A 76 -13.11 -32.33 7.39
N VAL A 77 -12.92 -32.81 6.16
CA VAL A 77 -13.30 -32.07 4.94
C VAL A 77 -14.80 -31.73 4.94
N GLU A 78 -15.64 -32.60 5.50
CA GLU A 78 -17.08 -32.37 5.63
C GLU A 78 -17.39 -31.20 6.57
N GLN A 79 -16.72 -31.11 7.72
CA GLN A 79 -16.84 -29.97 8.62
C GLN A 79 -16.31 -28.69 7.98
N MET A 80 -15.24 -28.78 7.19
CA MET A 80 -14.72 -27.62 6.45
C MET A 80 -15.72 -27.11 5.41
N ARG A 81 -16.47 -27.99 4.75
CA ARG A 81 -17.56 -27.59 3.83
C ARG A 81 -18.70 -26.89 4.57
N GLU A 82 -19.11 -27.45 5.71
CA GLU A 82 -20.17 -26.87 6.55
C GLU A 82 -19.82 -25.44 7.01
N ILE A 83 -18.58 -25.21 7.46
CA ILE A 83 -18.08 -23.87 7.81
C ILE A 83 -18.21 -22.92 6.62
N LEU A 84 -17.73 -23.33 5.43
CA LEU A 84 -17.77 -22.47 4.25
C LEU A 84 -19.21 -22.11 3.84
N ASP A 85 -20.15 -23.06 3.94
CA ASP A 85 -21.56 -22.83 3.61
C ASP A 85 -22.22 -21.82 4.56
N MET A 86 -21.90 -21.84 5.86
CA MET A 86 -22.44 -20.89 6.84
C MET A 86 -22.03 -19.44 6.58
N ASP A 87 -20.83 -19.22 6.05
CA ASP A 87 -20.27 -17.90 5.75
C ASP A 87 -20.50 -17.42 4.31
N GLU A 88 -21.34 -18.14 3.55
CA GLU A 88 -21.65 -17.91 2.14
C GLU A 88 -20.41 -17.96 1.22
N GLN A 89 -19.45 -18.81 1.55
CA GLN A 89 -18.29 -19.10 0.71
C GLN A 89 -18.61 -20.34 -0.15
N ASP A 90 -18.21 -20.34 -1.42
CA ASP A 90 -18.48 -21.47 -2.33
C ASP A 90 -17.72 -22.74 -1.88
N SER A 91 -18.41 -23.59 -1.10
CA SER A 91 -17.95 -24.92 -0.66
C SER A 91 -18.02 -25.98 -1.76
N SER A 92 -18.90 -25.75 -2.74
CA SER A 92 -19.28 -26.70 -3.80
C SER A 92 -18.31 -26.73 -4.98
N SER A 93 -17.37 -25.78 -5.04
CA SER A 93 -16.39 -25.68 -6.11
C SER A 93 -14.99 -26.10 -5.67
N GLY A 94 -14.59 -27.31 -6.04
CA GLY A 94 -13.20 -27.78 -5.94
C GLY A 94 -13.06 -29.23 -5.48
N SER A 95 -11.82 -29.74 -5.54
CA SER A 95 -11.44 -30.98 -4.86
C SER A 95 -11.33 -30.75 -3.36
N ASP A 96 -11.26 -31.82 -2.57
CA ASP A 96 -11.11 -31.76 -1.11
C ASP A 96 -9.92 -30.86 -0.70
N GLY A 97 -8.78 -30.94 -1.39
CA GLY A 97 -7.64 -30.07 -1.11
C GLY A 97 -7.88 -28.57 -1.34
N VAL A 98 -8.72 -28.22 -2.33
CA VAL A 98 -9.13 -26.83 -2.57
C VAL A 98 -10.05 -26.35 -1.46
N VAL A 99 -10.99 -27.19 -1.02
CA VAL A 99 -11.88 -26.90 0.12
C VAL A 99 -11.06 -26.68 1.40
N THR A 100 -10.08 -27.55 1.68
CA THR A 100 -9.19 -27.41 2.83
C THR A 100 -8.43 -26.09 2.79
N THR A 101 -7.81 -25.77 1.65
CA THR A 101 -7.04 -24.52 1.49
C THR A 101 -7.93 -23.28 1.66
N LYS A 102 -9.15 -23.31 1.10
CA LYS A 102 -10.13 -22.22 1.25
C LYS A 102 -10.57 -22.06 2.70
N CYS A 103 -10.89 -23.16 3.37
CA CYS A 103 -11.33 -23.13 4.77
C CYS A 103 -10.22 -22.62 5.69
N GLN A 104 -8.97 -23.05 5.50
CA GLN A 104 -7.81 -22.54 6.24
C GLN A 104 -7.62 -21.03 6.05
N ASP A 105 -7.72 -20.52 4.81
CA ASP A 105 -7.62 -19.08 4.53
C ASP A 105 -8.74 -18.30 5.24
N VAL A 106 -9.98 -18.78 5.15
CA VAL A 106 -11.16 -18.16 5.76
C VAL A 106 -11.07 -18.17 7.29
N LEU A 107 -10.64 -19.28 7.90
CA LEU A 107 -10.54 -19.39 9.35
C LEU A 107 -9.42 -18.50 9.93
N PHE A 108 -8.30 -18.34 9.20
CA PHE A 108 -7.15 -17.60 9.70
C PHE A 108 -7.22 -16.09 9.41
N PHE A 109 -7.58 -15.72 8.17
CA PHE A 109 -7.63 -14.34 7.69
C PHE A 109 -9.04 -13.75 7.65
N GLY A 110 -10.08 -14.60 7.65
CA GLY A 110 -11.49 -14.19 7.65
C GLY A 110 -12.20 -14.43 6.31
N PRO A 111 -13.55 -14.41 6.28
CA PRO A 111 -14.31 -14.56 5.05
C PRO A 111 -13.99 -13.49 4.01
N LEU A 112 -13.82 -13.90 2.75
CA LEU A 112 -13.62 -12.99 1.63
C LEU A 112 -14.93 -12.27 1.29
N ASP A 113 -14.84 -10.99 0.96
CA ASP A 113 -15.94 -10.29 0.32
C ASP A 113 -16.12 -10.73 -1.13
N LYS A 114 -17.32 -10.46 -1.66
CA LYS A 114 -17.62 -10.71 -3.06
C LYS A 114 -16.78 -9.79 -3.96
N CYS A 115 -16.52 -10.25 -5.18
CA CYS A 115 -15.78 -9.49 -6.17
C CYS A 115 -16.46 -8.13 -6.42
N PRO A 116 -15.71 -7.00 -6.38
CA PRO A 116 -16.28 -5.67 -6.55
C PRO A 116 -16.81 -5.41 -7.97
N LEU A 117 -16.48 -6.28 -8.94
CA LEU A 117 -16.84 -6.08 -10.35
C LEU A 117 -18.02 -6.96 -10.81
N CYS A 118 -18.12 -8.20 -10.32
CA CYS A 118 -19.16 -9.14 -10.73
C CYS A 118 -19.91 -9.82 -9.57
N SER A 119 -19.62 -9.42 -8.33
CA SER A 119 -20.24 -9.98 -7.11
C SER A 119 -20.11 -11.51 -6.96
N SER A 120 -19.11 -12.12 -7.59
CA SER A 120 -18.81 -13.56 -7.45
C SER A 120 -17.68 -13.79 -6.46
N ASN A 121 -17.44 -15.05 -6.09
CA ASN A 121 -16.40 -15.41 -5.13
C ASN A 121 -14.97 -15.31 -5.71
N LEU A 122 -14.03 -15.10 -4.80
CA LEU A 122 -12.60 -15.00 -5.08
C LEU A 122 -11.90 -16.29 -4.60
N GLU A 123 -10.93 -16.76 -5.37
CA GLU A 123 -10.15 -17.96 -5.03
C GLU A 123 -8.65 -17.63 -5.04
N PHE A 124 -7.90 -18.22 -4.11
CA PHE A 124 -6.46 -18.05 -4.04
C PHE A 124 -5.74 -19.01 -5.00
N ASP A 125 -5.13 -18.48 -6.06
CA ASP A 125 -4.36 -19.29 -7.03
C ASP A 125 -2.90 -19.54 -6.57
N GLY A 126 -2.59 -19.48 -5.27
CA GLY A 126 -1.23 -19.64 -4.73
C GLY A 126 -0.34 -18.38 -4.77
N LYS A 127 -0.69 -17.38 -5.58
CA LYS A 127 0.05 -16.09 -5.69
C LYS A 127 -0.80 -14.85 -5.41
N ARG A 128 -2.08 -14.92 -5.73
CA ARG A 128 -3.04 -13.82 -5.66
C ARG A 128 -4.45 -14.39 -5.69
N TYR A 129 -5.40 -13.62 -5.20
CA TYR A 129 -6.81 -13.91 -5.30
C TYR A 129 -7.28 -13.55 -6.72
N SER A 130 -7.96 -14.48 -7.38
CA SER A 130 -8.59 -14.28 -8.68
C SER A 130 -10.08 -14.53 -8.59
N CYS A 131 -10.87 -13.73 -9.31
CA CYS A 131 -12.29 -13.98 -9.41
C CYS A 131 -12.54 -15.11 -10.41
N LYS A 132 -13.42 -16.06 -10.02
CA LYS A 132 -13.90 -17.14 -10.89
C LYS A 132 -15.29 -16.86 -11.47
N GLY A 133 -15.81 -15.65 -11.25
CA GLY A 133 -17.11 -15.20 -11.73
C GLY A 133 -17.14 -14.87 -13.22
N PHE A 134 -18.33 -14.51 -13.67
CA PHE A 134 -18.59 -14.06 -15.03
C PHE A 134 -19.23 -12.68 -14.98
N TYR A 135 -18.86 -11.79 -15.91
CA TYR A 135 -19.57 -10.53 -16.12
C TYR A 135 -20.88 -10.75 -16.87
N SER A 136 -20.85 -11.71 -17.80
CA SER A 136 -21.96 -12.10 -18.65
C SER A 136 -21.76 -13.54 -19.10
N GLU A 137 -22.75 -14.12 -19.77
CA GLU A 137 -22.66 -15.46 -20.36
C GLU A 137 -21.49 -15.62 -21.34
N TRP A 138 -20.93 -14.52 -21.85
CA TRP A 138 -19.87 -14.52 -22.87
C TRP A 138 -18.50 -14.11 -22.34
N SER A 139 -18.39 -13.64 -21.09
CA SER A 139 -17.16 -13.05 -20.57
C SER A 139 -16.91 -13.36 -19.10
N SER A 140 -15.75 -13.94 -18.81
CA SER A 140 -15.29 -14.20 -17.45
C SER A 140 -14.71 -12.95 -16.78
N CYS A 141 -14.80 -12.92 -15.45
CA CYS A 141 -14.22 -11.86 -14.66
C CYS A 141 -12.68 -12.00 -14.61
N THR A 142 -11.97 -10.91 -14.86
CA THR A 142 -10.50 -10.88 -14.86
C THR A 142 -9.91 -10.22 -13.62
N PHE A 143 -10.75 -9.91 -12.62
CA PHE A 143 -10.33 -9.27 -11.39
C PHE A 143 -9.31 -10.13 -10.63
N LYS A 144 -8.19 -9.51 -10.22
CA LYS A 144 -7.15 -10.14 -9.43
C LYS A 144 -6.60 -9.17 -8.40
N THR A 145 -6.38 -9.62 -7.17
CA THR A 145 -5.84 -8.80 -6.08
C THR A 145 -4.92 -9.62 -5.17
N ARG A 146 -3.96 -8.96 -4.52
CA ARG A 146 -3.16 -9.56 -3.43
C ARG A 146 -3.71 -9.24 -2.04
N ALA A 147 -4.58 -8.23 -1.96
CA ALA A 147 -5.22 -7.77 -0.73
C ALA A 147 -6.73 -7.72 -1.03
N PRO A 148 -7.45 -8.85 -0.93
CA PRO A 148 -8.89 -8.86 -1.09
C PRO A 148 -9.56 -8.18 0.10
N SER A 149 -10.69 -7.53 -0.13
CA SER A 149 -11.57 -7.09 0.95
C SER A 149 -12.17 -8.32 1.66
N ARG A 150 -12.33 -8.24 2.97
CA ARG A 150 -12.82 -9.32 3.83
C ARG A 150 -13.95 -8.78 4.70
N LYS A 151 -14.93 -9.65 4.98
CA LYS A 151 -16.08 -9.31 5.83
C LYS A 151 -15.58 -8.94 7.23
N GLU A 152 -16.06 -7.81 7.74
CA GLU A 152 -15.84 -7.39 9.14
C GLU A 152 -16.72 -8.17 10.13
N GLU A 153 -17.56 -9.09 9.64
CA GLU A 153 -18.37 -9.93 10.50
C GLU A 153 -17.53 -11.04 11.16
N PRO A 154 -17.84 -11.42 12.41
CA PRO A 154 -17.28 -12.60 13.04
C PRO A 154 -17.61 -13.85 12.22
N LEU A 155 -16.62 -14.74 12.08
CA LEU A 155 -16.79 -16.00 11.37
C LEU A 155 -17.85 -16.87 12.05
N LYS A 156 -18.80 -17.41 11.28
CA LYS A 156 -19.82 -18.31 11.79
C LYS A 156 -19.24 -19.73 11.85
N LEU A 157 -19.30 -20.36 13.02
CA LEU A 157 -18.79 -21.71 13.22
C LEU A 157 -19.94 -22.63 13.62
N PRO A 158 -20.02 -23.85 13.06
CA PRO A 158 -21.01 -24.83 13.47
C PRO A 158 -20.69 -25.36 14.88
N ASP A 159 -21.72 -25.77 15.61
CA ASP A 159 -21.59 -26.30 16.97
C ASP A 159 -20.69 -27.55 17.03
N SER A 160 -20.65 -28.33 15.94
CA SER A 160 -19.76 -29.48 15.77
C SER A 160 -18.28 -29.11 15.94
N VAL A 161 -17.89 -27.91 15.52
CA VAL A 161 -16.51 -27.41 15.55
C VAL A 161 -16.22 -26.67 16.86
N LEU A 162 -17.22 -25.98 17.43
CA LEU A 162 -17.08 -25.29 18.72
C LEU A 162 -16.84 -26.23 19.90
N ASN A 163 -17.20 -27.50 19.77
CA ASN A 163 -16.98 -28.53 20.79
C ASN A 163 -15.63 -29.27 20.66
N SER A 164 -14.83 -28.95 19.64
CA SER A 164 -13.55 -29.61 19.38
C SER A 164 -12.37 -28.92 20.08
N SER A 165 -11.21 -29.59 20.14
CA SER A 165 -9.96 -29.06 20.70
C SER A 165 -9.46 -27.79 19.99
N VAL A 166 -9.87 -27.56 18.74
CA VAL A 166 -9.49 -26.37 17.96
C VAL A 166 -10.37 -25.15 18.24
N ALA A 167 -11.43 -25.27 19.04
CA ALA A 167 -12.34 -24.17 19.31
C ALA A 167 -11.65 -22.94 19.94
N GLU A 168 -10.70 -23.13 20.86
CA GLU A 168 -9.96 -22.01 21.45
C GLU A 168 -9.07 -21.29 20.42
N LEU A 169 -8.45 -22.06 19.54
CA LEU A 169 -7.60 -21.55 18.48
C LEU A 169 -8.44 -20.80 17.43
N LEU A 170 -9.59 -21.32 17.04
CA LEU A 170 -10.53 -20.65 16.13
C LEU A 170 -11.11 -19.37 16.74
N LYS A 171 -11.48 -19.37 18.03
CA LYS A 171 -11.96 -18.18 18.74
C LYS A 171 -10.96 -17.02 18.71
N LYS A 172 -9.65 -17.32 18.70
CA LYS A 172 -8.59 -16.29 18.58
C LYS A 172 -8.64 -15.54 17.25
N HIS A 173 -9.02 -16.22 16.16
CA HIS A 173 -9.11 -15.68 14.80
C HIS A 173 -10.53 -15.26 14.41
N GLN A 174 -11.53 -15.58 15.23
CA GLN A 174 -12.93 -15.24 14.99
C GLN A 174 -13.17 -13.71 15.02
N ASP A 175 -12.51 -12.99 15.93
CA ASP A 175 -12.59 -11.53 16.05
C ASP A 175 -11.83 -10.84 14.91
N PRO A 176 -12.51 -10.07 14.03
CA PRO A 176 -11.88 -9.33 12.94
C PRO A 176 -10.69 -8.47 13.37
N SER A 177 -10.75 -7.88 14.58
CA SER A 177 -9.70 -6.99 15.10
C SER A 177 -8.40 -7.72 15.44
N ARG A 178 -8.47 -9.05 15.63
CA ARG A 178 -7.34 -9.91 15.99
C ARG A 178 -6.76 -10.65 14.79
N ARG A 179 -7.43 -10.62 13.64
CA ARG A 179 -6.98 -11.33 12.44
C ARG A 179 -5.70 -10.70 11.90
N PRO A 180 -4.70 -11.50 11.51
CA PRO A 180 -3.56 -10.97 10.78
C PRO A 180 -4.07 -10.34 9.47
N CYS A 181 -3.89 -9.03 9.30
CA CYS A 181 -4.23 -8.39 8.03
C CYS A 181 -3.26 -8.85 6.94
N GLN A 182 -3.75 -9.66 6.00
CA GLN A 182 -3.02 -9.89 4.75
C GLN A 182 -3.11 -8.63 3.90
N GLY A 183 -2.00 -7.91 3.81
CA GLY A 183 -1.90 -6.69 3.03
C GLY A 183 -2.04 -5.46 3.91
N ALA A 184 -0.91 -5.03 4.48
CA ALA A 184 -0.69 -3.59 4.59
C ALA A 184 -0.99 -2.95 3.21
N PRO A 185 -1.57 -1.74 3.16
CA PRO A 185 -1.91 -1.07 1.90
C PRO A 185 -0.72 -1.18 0.94
N ILE A 186 -1.01 -1.62 -0.30
CA ILE A 186 0.00 -1.88 -1.33
C ILE A 186 0.89 -0.64 -1.41
N LYS A 187 2.09 -0.76 -0.87
CA LYS A 187 3.12 0.25 -0.96
C LYS A 187 3.61 0.22 -2.40
N HIS A 188 2.99 1.01 -3.26
CA HIS A 188 3.28 1.05 -4.70
C HIS A 188 4.76 1.36 -5.01
N LEU A 189 5.48 1.95 -4.05
CA LEU A 189 6.90 2.26 -4.14
C LEU A 189 7.78 1.33 -3.29
N ALA A 190 7.25 0.21 -2.77
CA ALA A 190 8.03 -0.75 -2.01
C ALA A 190 9.24 -1.26 -2.80
N GLY A 191 10.44 -1.13 -2.22
CA GLY A 191 11.71 -1.52 -2.87
C GLY A 191 12.26 -0.49 -3.86
N ILE A 192 11.53 0.59 -4.14
CA ILE A 192 11.99 1.68 -5.01
C ILE A 192 12.80 2.68 -4.18
N VAL A 193 14.02 2.96 -4.62
CA VAL A 193 14.87 4.01 -4.07
C VAL A 193 14.87 5.20 -5.01
N VAL A 194 14.34 6.34 -4.54
CA VAL A 194 14.20 7.57 -5.33
C VAL A 194 15.25 8.59 -4.87
N SER A 195 15.92 9.24 -5.80
CA SER A 195 16.76 10.41 -5.52
C SER A 195 16.12 11.68 -6.07
N LEU A 196 16.16 12.77 -5.29
CA LEU A 196 15.62 14.07 -5.68
C LEU A 196 16.77 15.03 -5.97
N SER A 197 16.76 15.65 -7.16
CA SER A 197 17.77 16.64 -7.55
C SER A 197 17.14 17.94 -8.07
N GLY A 198 17.78 19.05 -7.70
CA GLY A 198 17.41 20.37 -8.17
C GLY A 198 16.22 21.03 -7.50
N ARG A 199 15.81 22.15 -8.07
CA ARG A 199 14.67 22.94 -7.59
C ARG A 199 13.38 22.38 -8.18
N LEU A 200 12.76 21.47 -7.43
CA LEU A 200 11.47 20.87 -7.79
C LEU A 200 10.31 21.82 -7.48
N SER A 201 9.16 21.61 -8.13
CA SER A 201 7.93 22.38 -7.92
C SER A 201 7.35 22.22 -6.52
N ARG A 202 7.58 21.07 -5.90
CA ARG A 202 7.26 20.78 -4.50
C ARG A 202 8.54 20.66 -3.68
N THR A 203 8.45 20.87 -2.37
CA THR A 203 9.61 20.75 -1.49
C THR A 203 10.10 19.30 -1.43
N HIS A 204 11.42 19.10 -1.31
CA HIS A 204 11.99 17.75 -1.17
C HIS A 204 11.43 17.02 0.06
N GLN A 205 11.15 17.74 1.15
CA GLN A 205 10.51 17.17 2.34
C GLN A 205 9.09 16.68 2.10
N TYR A 206 8.30 17.38 1.29
CA TYR A 206 6.95 16.96 0.92
C TYR A 206 7.01 15.68 0.07
N LEU A 207 7.86 15.67 -0.95
CA LEU A 207 8.03 14.51 -1.82
C LEU A 207 8.58 13.31 -1.05
N LYS A 208 9.52 13.51 -0.13
CA LYS A 208 10.02 12.46 0.75
C LYS A 208 8.90 11.83 1.57
N ARG A 209 8.05 12.64 2.21
CA ARG A 209 6.91 12.14 2.97
C ARG A 209 5.93 11.35 2.11
N GLU A 210 5.62 11.84 0.91
CA GLU A 210 4.70 11.12 0.02
C GLU A 210 5.32 9.80 -0.49
N ILE A 211 6.59 9.80 -0.86
CA ILE A 211 7.30 8.60 -1.30
C ILE A 211 7.36 7.55 -0.18
N GLU A 212 7.71 7.96 1.04
CA GLU A 212 7.76 7.07 2.22
C GLU A 212 6.37 6.54 2.61
N LYS A 213 5.33 7.37 2.47
CA LYS A 213 3.93 6.96 2.68
C LYS A 213 3.52 5.82 1.75
N HIS A 214 3.95 5.85 0.49
CA HIS A 214 3.74 4.76 -0.48
C HIS A 214 4.85 3.69 -0.44
N GLY A 215 5.73 3.72 0.57
CA GLY A 215 6.73 2.70 0.89
C GLY A 215 8.04 2.74 0.12
N GLY A 216 8.30 3.82 -0.61
CA GLY A 216 9.60 4.08 -1.23
C GLY A 216 10.60 4.65 -0.23
N LYS A 217 11.90 4.56 -0.57
CA LYS A 217 12.97 5.18 0.20
C LYS A 217 13.57 6.34 -0.59
N VAL A 218 13.86 7.46 0.08
CA VAL A 218 14.57 8.57 -0.55
C VAL A 218 16.05 8.54 -0.14
N SER A 219 16.94 8.44 -1.13
CA SER A 219 18.39 8.50 -0.93
C SER A 219 18.96 9.81 -1.46
N SER A 220 19.92 10.38 -0.74
CA SER A 220 20.69 11.53 -1.21
C SER A 220 21.82 11.14 -2.17
N SER A 221 22.23 9.86 -2.14
CA SER A 221 23.28 9.29 -2.98
C SER A 221 22.72 8.80 -4.31
N VAL A 222 23.59 8.68 -5.31
CA VAL A 222 23.22 8.23 -6.67
C VAL A 222 23.43 6.72 -6.83
N GLU A 223 24.20 6.11 -5.93
CA GLU A 223 24.46 4.67 -5.96
C GLU A 223 23.24 3.87 -5.49
N GLY A 224 22.84 2.86 -6.28
CA GLY A 224 21.75 1.95 -5.95
C GLY A 224 20.34 2.54 -6.05
N ILE A 225 20.17 3.66 -6.76
CA ILE A 225 18.86 4.28 -6.96
C ILE A 225 18.08 3.58 -8.08
N THR A 226 16.77 3.45 -7.92
CA THR A 226 15.86 2.92 -8.94
C THR A 226 15.32 4.04 -9.84
N CYS A 227 15.17 5.25 -9.29
CA CYS A 227 14.58 6.38 -9.99
C CYS A 227 15.23 7.70 -9.54
N LEU A 228 15.49 8.60 -10.50
CA LEU A 228 15.98 9.95 -10.26
C LEU A 228 14.94 10.97 -10.73
N VAL A 229 14.47 11.81 -9.81
CA VAL A 229 13.53 12.91 -10.10
C VAL A 229 14.31 14.22 -10.18
N VAL A 230 14.27 14.85 -11.35
CA VAL A 230 14.99 16.10 -11.62
C VAL A 230 14.07 17.20 -12.12
N SER A 231 14.43 18.45 -11.83
CA SER A 231 13.76 19.61 -12.42
C SER A 231 14.06 19.72 -13.92
N PRO A 232 13.13 20.24 -14.75
CA PRO A 232 13.38 20.45 -16.18
C PRO A 232 14.65 21.27 -16.45
N THR A 233 14.88 22.29 -15.62
CA THR A 233 16.06 23.17 -15.68
C THR A 233 17.37 22.45 -15.38
N GLU A 234 17.36 21.39 -14.56
CA GLU A 234 18.56 20.58 -14.32
C GLU A 234 18.76 19.50 -15.38
N ARG A 235 17.68 18.96 -15.95
CA ARG A 235 17.77 18.02 -17.08
C ARG A 235 18.46 18.67 -18.28
N GLU A 236 18.11 19.91 -18.60
CA GLU A 236 18.64 20.64 -19.76
C GLU A 236 20.03 21.20 -19.51
N ARG A 237 20.38 21.45 -18.25
CA ARG A 237 21.71 21.88 -17.84
C ARG A 237 22.48 20.62 -17.40
N SER A 238 23.15 19.95 -18.34
CA SER A 238 23.97 18.72 -18.16
C SER A 238 25.15 18.82 -17.15
N GLY A 239 25.05 19.64 -16.11
CA GLY A 239 26.11 19.90 -15.12
C GLY A 239 25.78 19.42 -13.70
N SER A 240 24.65 18.75 -13.45
CA SER A 240 24.42 18.14 -12.14
C SER A 240 25.18 16.81 -12.07
N THR A 241 26.13 16.70 -11.14
CA THR A 241 26.93 15.48 -10.91
C THR A 241 26.04 14.27 -10.64
N LYS A 242 24.86 14.50 -10.04
CA LYS A 242 23.88 13.44 -9.78
C LYS A 242 23.18 12.92 -11.03
N LEU A 243 22.95 13.77 -12.02
CA LEU A 243 22.43 13.37 -13.32
C LEU A 243 23.48 12.63 -14.14
N ALA A 244 24.72 13.14 -14.14
CA ALA A 244 25.82 12.52 -14.87
C ALA A 244 26.17 11.12 -14.34
N ASN A 245 26.07 10.90 -13.02
CA ASN A 245 26.35 9.61 -12.40
C ASN A 245 25.18 8.61 -12.47
N ALA A 246 23.99 9.05 -12.91
CA ALA A 246 22.78 8.22 -12.99
C ALA A 246 22.42 7.81 -14.42
N LEU A 247 23.04 8.44 -15.43
CA LEU A 247 22.96 8.09 -16.85
C LEU A 247 24.03 7.05 -17.20
#